data_AF-G0J7N3-F1
#
_entry.id   AF-G0J7N3-F1
#
_cell.length_a   1.000
_cell.length_b   1.000
_cell.length_c   1.000
_cell.angle_alpha   90.00
_cell.angle_beta   90.00
_cell.angle_gamma   90.00
#
_symmetry.space_group_name_H-M   'P 1'
#
loop_
_entity.id
_entity.type
_entity.pdbx_description
1 polymer ?
#
loop_
_entity_poly.entity_id
_entity_poly.type
_entity_poly.pdbx_seq_one_letter_code
_entity_poly.pdbx_strand_id
1 'polypeptide(L)'
;MEFESLIWGYLPILIALTVGILSVRLILKKQLLLSVFLFLIILGSKSLAAYILVSILVGAWPSFMPHIIISFSILLLLVQKYLHSRSQSKINEKP
;
A
#
# COMPACT_ATOMS: atom_id res chain seq x y z
N MET A 1 -6.80 9.30 -25.38
CA MET A 1 -6.27 7.94 -25.19
C MET A 1 -4.97 7.92 -24.39
N GLU A 2 -3.92 8.68 -24.75
CA GLU A 2 -2.63 8.61 -24.04
C GLU A 2 -2.67 9.12 -22.58
N PHE A 3 -3.43 10.18 -22.31
CA PHE A 3 -3.56 10.71 -20.95
C PHE A 3 -4.36 9.78 -20.02
N GLU A 4 -5.32 9.06 -20.59
CA GLU A 4 -6.22 8.15 -19.87
C GLU A 4 -5.48 6.88 -19.46
N SER A 5 -4.66 6.30 -20.35
CA SER A 5 -3.81 5.16 -20.00
C SER A 5 -2.75 5.53 -18.95
N LEU A 6 -2.25 6.77 -18.97
CA LEU A 6 -1.36 7.33 -17.95
C LEU A 6 -2.00 7.34 -16.56
N ILE A 7 -3.21 7.89 -16.45
CA ILE A 7 -3.91 8.00 -15.17
C ILE A 7 -4.42 6.65 -14.69
N TRP A 8 -5.05 5.86 -15.56
CA TRP A 8 -5.71 4.63 -15.15
C TRP A 8 -4.78 3.41 -15.10
N GLY A 9 -3.64 3.46 -15.80
CA GLY A 9 -2.68 2.37 -15.86
C GLY A 9 -1.43 2.62 -15.01
N TYR A 10 -0.73 3.73 -15.24
CA TYR A 10 0.60 3.96 -14.64
C TYR A 10 0.54 4.61 -13.26
N LEU A 11 -0.39 5.52 -13.01
CA LEU A 11 -0.54 6.19 -11.71
C LEU A 11 -0.75 5.19 -10.54
N PRO A 12 -1.63 4.17 -10.65
CA PRO A 12 -1.83 3.19 -9.59
C PRO A 12 -0.56 2.40 -9.30
N ILE A 13 0.22 2.06 -10.32
CA ILE A 13 1.50 1.34 -10.17
C ILE A 13 2.50 2.18 -9.38
N LEU A 14 2.66 3.46 -9.73
CA LEU A 14 3.57 4.39 -9.04
C LEU A 14 3.19 4.57 -7.56
N ILE A 15 1.89 4.75 -7.28
CA ILE A 15 1.38 4.86 -5.92
C ILE A 15 1.63 3.56 -5.15
N ALA A 16 1.33 2.41 -5.76
CA ALA A 16 1.54 1.11 -5.16
C ALA A 16 3.02 0.91 -4.78
N LEU A 17 3.96 1.20 -5.69
CA LEU A 17 5.40 1.13 -5.42
C LEU A 17 5.79 2.01 -4.21
N THR A 18 5.37 3.27 -4.20
CA THR A 18 5.63 4.22 -3.12
C THR A 18 5.12 3.70 -1.77
N VAL A 19 3.88 3.19 -1.73
CA VAL A 19 3.27 2.61 -0.52
C VAL A 19 4.08 1.41 -0.02
N GLY A 20 4.55 0.55 -0.93
CA GLY A 20 5.38 -0.60 -0.59
C GLY A 20 6.71 -0.19 0.06
N ILE A 21 7.43 0.76 -0.55
CA ILE A 21 8.72 1.24 -0.03
C ILE A 21 8.55 1.84 1.37
N LEU A 22 7.52 2.66 1.56
CA LEU A 22 7.23 3.26 2.86
C LEU A 22 6.87 2.22 3.92
N SER A 23 6.06 1.22 3.56
CA SER A 23 5.66 0.15 4.47
C SER A 23 6.87 -0.70 4.91
N VAL A 24 7.75 -1.07 3.96
CA VAL A 24 9.01 -1.78 4.27
C VAL A 24 9.89 -0.96 5.21
N ARG A 25 10.07 0.35 4.93
CA ARG A 25 10.85 1.25 5.79
C ARG A 25 10.32 1.30 7.23
N LEU A 26 8.99 1.24 7.44
CA LEU A 26 8.39 1.24 8.77
C LEU A 26 8.69 -0.05 9.56
N ILE A 27 8.70 -1.21 8.89
CA ILE A 27 9.06 -2.50 9.51
C ILE A 27 10.54 -2.54 9.86
N LEU A 28 11.40 -2.10 8.94
CA LEU A 28 12.85 -2.10 9.15
C LEU A 28 13.25 -1.23 10.36
N LYS A 29 12.48 -0.16 10.64
CA LYS A 29 12.71 0.71 11.80
C LYS A 29 12.21 0.12 13.13
N LYS A 30 11.13 -0.67 13.12
CA LYS A 30 10.64 -1.40 14.31
C LYS A 30 9.86 -2.65 13.88
N GLN A 31 10.26 -3.79 14.40
CA GLN A 31 9.60 -5.08 14.19
C GLN A 31 8.41 -5.29 15.15
N LEU A 32 7.44 -4.38 15.16
CA LEU A 32 6.17 -4.65 15.82
C LEU A 32 5.43 -5.73 15.02
N LEU A 33 5.01 -6.83 15.66
CA LEU A 33 4.23 -7.90 15.04
C LEU A 33 3.03 -7.36 14.24
N LEU A 34 2.32 -6.37 14.80
CA LEU A 34 1.20 -5.70 14.13
C LEU A 34 1.63 -4.96 12.84
N SER A 35 2.82 -4.34 12.83
CA SER A 35 3.35 -3.68 11.65
C SER A 35 3.75 -4.67 10.55
N VAL A 36 4.23 -5.87 10.93
CA VAL A 36 4.52 -6.97 9.98
C VAL A 36 3.22 -7.50 9.39
N PHE A 37 2.20 -7.72 10.22
CA PHE A 37 0.88 -8.17 9.75
C PHE A 37 0.25 -7.16 8.78
N LEU A 38 0.27 -5.86 9.11
CA LEU A 38 -0.21 -4.80 8.21
C LEU A 38 0.56 -4.75 6.89
N PHE A 39 1.87 -4.97 6.92
CA PHE A 39 2.67 -5.07 5.70
C PHE A 39 2.28 -6.24 4.82
N LEU A 40 2.04 -7.42 5.40
CA LEU A 40 1.59 -8.58 4.62
C LEU A 40 0.26 -8.31 3.95
N ILE A 41 -0.67 -7.63 4.64
CA ILE A 41 -1.94 -7.19 4.03
C ILE A 41 -1.68 -6.20 2.90
N ILE A 42 -0.87 -5.16 3.12
CA ILE A 42 -0.52 -4.17 2.09
C ILE A 42 0.11 -4.84 0.86
N LEU A 43 1.03 -5.78 1.07
CA LEU A 43 1.69 -6.51 0.01
C LEU A 43 0.70 -7.39 -0.77
N GLY A 44 -0.17 -8.11 -0.06
CA GLY A 44 -1.24 -8.92 -0.65
C GLY A 44 -2.21 -8.09 -1.47
N SER A 45 -2.70 -6.98 -0.91
CA SER A 45 -3.60 -6.04 -1.60
C SER A 45 -2.96 -5.48 -2.86
N LYS A 46 -1.68 -5.07 -2.82
CA LYS A 46 -0.98 -4.60 -4.02
C LYS A 46 -0.81 -5.69 -5.08
N SER A 47 -0.48 -6.90 -4.66
CA SER A 47 -0.31 -8.04 -5.59
C SER A 47 -1.64 -8.36 -6.27
N LEU A 48 -2.74 -8.30 -5.53
CA LEU A 48 -4.10 -8.44 -6.07
C LEU A 48 -4.44 -7.29 -7.04
N ALA A 49 -4.10 -6.05 -6.69
CA ALA A 49 -4.31 -4.90 -7.57
C ALA A 49 -3.54 -5.05 -8.89
N ALA A 50 -2.28 -5.48 -8.83
CA ALA A 50 -1.47 -5.74 -10.01
C ALA A 50 -2.04 -6.88 -10.87
N TYR A 51 -2.48 -7.98 -10.24
CA TYR A 51 -3.15 -9.06 -10.94
C TYR A 51 -4.41 -8.60 -11.69
N ILE A 52 -5.27 -7.82 -11.04
CA ILE A 52 -6.47 -7.27 -11.68
C ILE A 52 -6.11 -6.28 -12.79
N LEU A 53 -5.06 -5.47 -12.62
CA LEU A 53 -4.57 -4.56 -13.65
C LEU A 53 -4.15 -5.33 -14.92
N VAL A 54 -3.46 -6.46 -14.77
CA VAL A 54 -3.11 -7.34 -15.89
C VAL A 54 -4.37 -7.91 -16.55
N SER A 55 -5.36 -8.36 -15.78
CA SER A 55 -6.63 -8.86 -16.31
C SER A 55 -7.40 -7.78 -17.08
N ILE A 56 -7.33 -6.50 -16.65
CA ILE A 56 -7.94 -5.37 -17.37
C ILE A 56 -7.28 -5.17 -18.74
N LEU A 57 -5.97 -5.41 -18.88
CA LEU A 57 -5.29 -5.38 -20.18
C LEU A 57 -5.79 -6.48 -21.14
N VAL A 58 -6.41 -7.54 -20.61
CA VAL A 58 -7.07 -8.62 -21.37
C VAL A 58 -8.57 -8.33 -21.58
N GLY A 59 -9.06 -7.16 -21.18
CA GLY A 59 -10.45 -6.73 -21.36
C GLY A 59 -11.37 -7.02 -20.18
N ALA A 60 -10.84 -7.40 -19.02
CA ALA A 60 -11.65 -7.62 -17.82
C ALA A 60 -12.21 -6.31 -17.25
N TRP A 61 -13.46 -6.37 -16.76
CA TRP A 61 -14.12 -5.30 -16.01
C TRP A 61 -14.26 -5.73 -14.53
N PRO A 62 -14.24 -4.82 -13.54
CA PRO A 62 -14.20 -3.35 -13.66
C PRO A 62 -12.79 -2.74 -13.65
N SER A 63 -12.57 -1.70 -14.47
CA SER A 63 -11.28 -1.01 -14.64
C SER A 63 -10.84 -0.14 -13.45
N PHE A 64 -11.78 0.26 -12.58
CA PHE A 64 -11.49 1.08 -11.41
C PHE A 64 -11.03 0.27 -10.18
N MET A 65 -11.18 -1.05 -10.20
CA MET A 65 -10.91 -1.91 -9.05
C MET A 65 -9.47 -1.81 -8.49
N PRO A 66 -8.42 -1.75 -9.34
CA PRO A 66 -7.05 -1.57 -8.85
C PRO A 66 -6.88 -0.28 -8.03
N HIS A 67 -7.57 0.80 -8.41
CA HIS A 67 -7.50 2.09 -7.73
C HIS A 67 -8.10 2.02 -6.32
N ILE A 68 -9.22 1.31 -6.16
CA ILE A 68 -9.86 1.08 -4.86
C ILE A 68 -8.92 0.29 -3.95
N ILE A 69 -8.34 -0.80 -4.45
CA ILE A 69 -7.45 -1.65 -3.66
C ILE A 69 -6.17 -0.91 -3.24
N ILE A 70 -5.62 -0.08 -4.13
CA ILE A 70 -4.46 0.76 -3.83
C ILE A 70 -4.83 1.85 -2.81
N SER A 71 -6.01 2.46 -2.93
CA SER A 71 -6.51 3.44 -1.95
C SER A 71 -6.67 2.82 -0.56
N PHE A 72 -7.20 1.60 -0.49
CA PHE A 72 -7.26 0.83 0.75
C PHE A 72 -5.86 0.54 1.32
N SER A 73 -4.90 0.19 0.46
CA SER A 73 -3.51 -0.03 0.86
C SER A 73 -2.85 1.24 1.43
N ILE A 74 -3.19 2.42 0.92
CA ILE A 74 -2.75 3.72 1.48
C ILE A 74 -3.30 3.90 2.90
N LEU A 75 -4.60 3.63 3.12
CA LEU A 75 -5.20 3.73 4.44
C LEU A 75 -4.49 2.81 5.45
N LEU A 76 -4.19 1.57 5.07
CA LEU A 76 -3.43 0.65 5.90
C LEU A 76 -2.02 1.17 6.21
N LEU A 77 -1.34 1.78 5.25
CA LEU A 77 -0.03 2.40 5.47
C LEU A 77 -0.12 3.56 6.49
N LEU A 78 -1.16 4.39 6.41
CA LEU A 78 -1.39 5.47 7.38
C LEU A 78 -1.60 4.91 8.79
N VAL A 79 -2.39 3.83 8.92
CA VAL A 79 -2.57 3.12 10.20
C VAL A 79 -1.23 2.56 10.69
N GLN A 80 -0.45 1.92 9.83
CA GLN A 80 0.87 1.39 10.16
C GLN A 80 1.81 2.50 10.65
N LYS A 81 1.81 3.66 9.99
CA LYS A 81 2.60 4.85 10.37
C LYS A 81 2.15 5.43 11.72
N TYR A 82 0.84 5.54 11.94
CA TYR A 82 0.28 6.02 13.21
C TYR A 82 0.69 5.13 14.39
N LEU A 83 0.55 3.82 14.24
CA LEU A 83 0.96 2.84 15.25
C LEU A 83 2.46 2.89 15.53
N HIS A 84 3.27 3.06 14.49
CA HIS A 84 4.72 3.21 14.62
C HIS A 84 5.08 4.47 15.44
N SER A 85 4.43 5.61 15.15
CA SER A 85 4.64 6.87 15.87
C SER A 85 4.25 6.76 17.35
N ARG A 86 3.09 6.15 17.65
CA ARG A 86 2.62 5.95 19.04
C ARG A 86 3.54 5.03 19.83
N SER A 87 4.11 4.02 19.19
CA SER A 87 5.08 3.13 19.83
C SER A 87 6.40 3.85 20.15
N GLN A 88 6.80 4.88 19.40
CA GLN A 88 8.01 5.66 19.69
C GLN A 88 7.84 6.58 20.90
N SER A 89 6.69 7.26 21.05
CA SER A 89 6.41 8.11 22.23
C SER A 89 6.50 7.31 23.54
N LYS A 90 5.94 6.09 23.59
CA LYS A 90 6.02 5.23 24.78
C LYS A 90 7.43 4.78 25.18
N ILE A 91 8.40 4.79 24.26
CA ILE A 91 9.80 4.45 24.59
C ILE A 91 10.52 5.67 25.13
N ASN A 92 10.31 6.86 24.55
CA ASN A 92 10.94 8.10 25.02
C ASN A 92 10.39 8.60 26.37
N GLU A 93 9.24 8.07 26.80
CA GLU A 93 8.63 8.36 28.11
C GLU A 93 9.12 7.41 29.24
N LYS A 94 9.94 6.40 28.94
CA LYS A 94 10.55 5.58 29.99
C LYS A 94 11.82 6.27 30.49
N PRO A 95 11.89 6.64 31.79
CA PRO A 95 13.04 7.31 32.39
C PRO A 95 14.28 6.42 32.46
#